data_AF-A0A8T4XLK1-F1
#
_entry.id   AF-A0A8T4XLK1-F1
#
_cell.length_a   1.000
_cell.length_b   1.000
_cell.length_c   1.000
_cell.angle_alpha   90.00
_cell.angle_beta   90.00
_cell.angle_gamma   90.00
#
_symmetry.space_group_name_H-M   'P 1'
#
loop_
_entity.id
_entity.type
_entity.pdbx_description
1 polymer ?
#
loop_
_entity_poly.entity_id
_entity_poly.type
_entity_poly.pdbx_seq_one_letter_code
_entity_poly.pdbx_strand_id
1 'polypeptide(L)'
;MAHADREREALYARLRSIESDLSGASASISDVEGKLAYIDSAMASLPSRLATVRGRGYAAMGHLEKSIDILTKKWMEASPTIKQAFYNNVQPLTAQIRILQADANRLRAEINRGNTAFCWGLASRLSVEASTLRARVAAETARVSTSLGEFLGSINAIDRDLKIAEKTMELFSFASFPLKPEESPVLAIEGKIMTKDKCEGTLYFTNQRFVFEGKREVVLEKKLFIATKKKTERTVLIEQPIGALQEISKGRVGLIAWTGVYIRFKPSVQMEETPFDVKDWEADVITRFFQYIIGGEADRDIATIRGITPKEAPTIRVIRCPHCGAPYTKEIYKGQTSVQCEYCGTSIMIG
;
A
#
# COMPACT_ATOMS: atom_id res chain seq x y z
N MET A 1 20.47 -31.96 44.79
CA MET A 1 20.47 -30.48 44.76
C MET A 1 20.25 -29.97 46.16
N ALA A 2 21.14 -29.09 46.65
CA ALA A 2 21.04 -28.59 48.02
C ALA A 2 19.81 -27.67 48.18
N HIS A 3 19.25 -27.58 49.39
CA HIS A 3 18.12 -26.68 49.70
C HIS A 3 18.40 -25.24 49.24
N ALA A 4 19.63 -24.75 49.47
CA ALA A 4 20.08 -23.43 49.06
C ALA A 4 20.07 -23.21 47.54
N ASP A 5 20.34 -24.24 46.74
CA ASP A 5 20.28 -24.14 45.27
C ASP A 5 18.85 -23.93 44.79
N ARG A 6 17.89 -24.65 45.41
CA ARG A 6 16.45 -24.51 45.10
C ARG A 6 15.90 -23.14 45.50
N GLU A 7 16.30 -22.62 46.66
CA GLU A 7 15.90 -21.28 47.10
C GLU A 7 16.46 -20.19 46.19
N ARG A 8 17.73 -20.31 45.78
CA ARG A 8 18.36 -19.39 44.84
C ARG A 8 17.68 -19.41 43.47
N GLU A 9 17.32 -20.59 42.98
CA GLU A 9 16.59 -20.76 41.72
C GLU A 9 15.21 -20.10 41.77
N ALA A 10 14.48 -20.26 42.87
CA ALA A 10 13.18 -19.62 43.08
C ALA A 10 13.29 -18.09 43.12
N LEU A 11 14.30 -17.54 43.80
CA LEU A 11 14.59 -16.09 43.81
C LEU A 11 14.89 -15.58 42.40
N TYR A 12 15.66 -16.33 41.61
CA TYR A 12 15.93 -15.98 40.21
C TYR A 12 14.68 -16.04 39.34
N ALA A 13 13.79 -17.01 39.53
CA ALA A 13 12.52 -17.06 38.83
C ALA A 13 11.67 -15.82 39.11
N ARG A 14 11.62 -15.38 40.38
CA ARG A 14 10.88 -14.18 40.77
C ARG A 14 11.51 -12.89 40.22
N LEU A 15 12.83 -12.79 40.26
CA LEU A 15 13.55 -11.69 39.63
C LEU A 15 13.25 -11.60 38.12
N ARG A 16 13.26 -12.72 37.39
CA ARG A 16 12.90 -12.75 35.96
C ARG A 16 11.47 -12.26 35.72
N SER A 17 10.54 -12.59 36.61
CA SER A 17 9.17 -12.08 36.55
C SER A 17 9.11 -10.56 36.70
N ILE A 18 9.84 -10.01 37.69
CA ILE A 18 9.95 -8.56 37.90
C ILE A 18 10.54 -7.87 36.66
N GLU A 19 11.63 -8.39 36.12
CA GLU A 19 12.29 -7.84 34.94
C GLU A 19 11.38 -7.88 33.70
N SER A 20 10.61 -8.96 33.54
CA SER A 20 9.61 -9.09 32.47
C SER A 20 8.51 -8.03 32.59
N ASP A 21 8.02 -7.78 33.80
CA ASP A 21 7.01 -6.74 34.05
C ASP A 21 7.53 -5.33 33.71
N LEU A 22 8.75 -5.01 34.15
CA LEU A 22 9.38 -3.71 33.87
C LEU A 22 9.71 -3.54 32.38
N SER A 23 10.14 -4.61 31.72
CA SER A 23 10.42 -4.61 30.27
C SER A 23 9.14 -4.43 29.46
N GLY A 24 8.06 -5.13 29.83
CA GLY A 24 6.74 -4.98 29.20
C GLY A 24 6.15 -3.59 29.38
N ALA A 25 6.31 -3.00 30.57
CA ALA A 25 5.93 -1.62 30.84
C ALA A 25 6.72 -0.64 29.97
N SER A 26 8.05 -0.79 29.89
CA SER A 26 8.90 0.04 29.03
C SER A 26 8.48 -0.04 27.56
N ALA A 27 8.26 -1.26 27.05
CA ALA A 27 7.85 -1.49 25.67
C ALA A 27 6.50 -0.83 25.34
N SER A 28 5.56 -0.81 26.28
CA SER A 28 4.25 -0.16 26.11
C SER A 28 4.37 1.36 26.01
N ILE A 29 5.30 1.98 26.74
CA ILE A 29 5.58 3.42 26.63
C ILE A 29 6.21 3.72 25.27
N SER A 30 7.23 2.95 24.89
CA SER A 30 7.93 3.14 23.61
C SER A 30 7.04 2.90 22.38
N ASP A 31 6.05 2.01 22.47
CA ASP A 31 5.04 1.82 21.42
C ASP A 31 4.19 3.08 21.21
N VAL A 32 3.76 3.75 22.28
CA VAL A 32 3.03 5.02 22.19
C VAL A 32 3.92 6.14 21.62
N GLU A 33 5.17 6.24 22.08
CA GLU A 33 6.16 7.18 21.52
C GLU A 33 6.36 6.96 20.02
N GLY A 34 6.52 5.70 19.59
CA GLY A 34 6.68 5.33 18.19
C GLY A 34 5.47 5.69 17.35
N LYS A 35 4.25 5.44 17.85
CA LYS A 35 3.00 5.83 17.16
C LYS A 35 2.87 7.34 17.00
N LEU A 36 3.19 8.12 18.04
CA LEU A 36 3.20 9.58 17.97
C LEU A 36 4.18 10.08 16.91
N ALA A 37 5.42 9.59 16.94
CA ALA A 37 6.45 9.97 15.98
C ALA A 37 6.07 9.59 14.54
N TYR A 38 5.48 8.40 14.36
CA TYR A 38 4.99 7.94 13.06
C TYR A 38 3.89 8.85 12.51
N ILE A 39 2.91 9.23 13.33
CA ILE A 39 1.83 10.13 12.92
C ILE A 39 2.38 11.50 12.54
N ASP A 40 3.24 12.09 13.37
CA ASP A 40 3.86 13.40 13.06
C ASP A 40 4.66 13.34 11.74
N SER A 41 5.44 12.28 11.54
CA SER A 41 6.18 12.07 10.29
C SER A 41 5.26 11.86 9.08
N ALA A 42 4.14 11.16 9.25
CA ALA A 42 3.17 10.95 8.19
C ALA A 42 2.48 12.26 7.81
N MET A 43 2.08 13.08 8.78
CA MET A 43 1.45 14.39 8.52
C MET A 43 2.39 15.33 7.75
N ALA A 44 3.69 15.26 8.02
CA ALA A 44 4.68 16.05 7.29
C ALA A 44 4.95 15.52 5.87
N SER A 45 4.89 14.20 5.66
CA SER A 45 5.34 13.57 4.41
C SER A 45 4.24 13.26 3.39
N LEU A 46 3.01 12.98 3.83
CA LEU A 46 1.91 12.62 2.92
C LEU A 46 1.60 13.74 1.89
N PRO A 47 1.51 15.03 2.27
CA PRO A 47 1.25 16.09 1.30
C PRO A 47 2.34 16.22 0.23
N SER A 48 3.61 16.12 0.62
CA SER A 48 4.75 16.27 -0.31
C SER A 48 4.90 15.08 -1.25
N ARG A 49 4.64 13.86 -0.76
CA ARG A 49 4.56 12.65 -1.59
C ARG A 49 3.45 12.75 -2.63
N LEU A 50 2.24 13.18 -2.23
CA LEU A 50 1.14 13.39 -3.17
C LEU A 50 1.52 14.46 -4.22
N ALA A 51 2.05 15.61 -3.79
CA ALA A 51 2.51 16.66 -4.69
C ALA A 51 3.56 16.17 -5.70
N THR A 52 4.50 15.31 -5.26
CA THR A 52 5.51 14.69 -6.13
C THR A 52 4.86 13.82 -7.21
N VAL A 53 3.90 12.99 -6.83
CA VAL A 53 3.18 12.11 -7.76
C VAL A 53 2.32 12.92 -8.74
N ARG A 54 1.65 13.98 -8.27
CA ARG A 54 0.93 14.94 -9.14
C ARG A 54 1.86 15.65 -10.11
N GLY A 55 3.03 16.10 -9.65
CA GLY A 55 4.03 16.76 -10.48
C GLY A 55 4.58 15.87 -11.60
N ARG A 56 4.46 14.54 -11.47
CA ARG A 56 4.79 13.56 -12.51
C ARG A 56 3.64 13.27 -13.48
N GLY A 57 2.47 13.89 -13.29
CA GLY A 57 1.32 13.78 -14.18
C GLY A 57 0.25 12.75 -13.77
N TYR A 58 0.36 12.16 -12.58
CA TYR A 58 -0.68 11.25 -12.06
C TYR A 58 -1.92 12.03 -11.63
N ALA A 59 -3.06 11.76 -12.24
CA ALA A 59 -4.30 12.52 -12.00
C ALA A 59 -5.47 11.66 -11.46
N ALA A 60 -5.26 10.35 -11.26
CA ALA A 60 -6.24 9.47 -10.64
C ALA A 60 -6.20 9.54 -9.09
N MET A 61 -7.18 8.95 -8.41
CA MET A 61 -7.30 8.95 -6.94
C MET A 61 -7.38 10.37 -6.37
N GLY A 62 -8.31 11.17 -6.88
CA GLY A 62 -8.56 12.56 -6.47
C GLY A 62 -9.09 12.68 -5.04
N HIS A 63 -9.47 11.56 -4.40
CA HIS A 63 -9.85 11.54 -2.98
C HIS A 63 -8.66 11.80 -2.05
N LEU A 64 -7.42 11.61 -2.51
CA LEU A 64 -6.22 11.72 -1.68
C LEU A 64 -6.01 13.14 -1.14
N GLU A 65 -6.25 14.17 -1.97
CA GLU A 65 -6.16 15.58 -1.59
C GLU A 65 -7.05 15.88 -0.38
N LYS A 66 -8.34 15.54 -0.50
CA LYS A 66 -9.33 15.77 0.55
C LYS A 66 -9.07 14.91 1.78
N SER A 67 -8.63 13.66 1.60
CA SER A 67 -8.34 12.75 2.70
C SER A 67 -7.15 13.24 3.53
N ILE A 68 -6.08 13.70 2.88
CA ILE A 68 -4.90 14.27 3.54
C ILE A 68 -5.26 15.59 4.24
N ASP A 69 -6.02 16.48 3.61
CA ASP A 69 -6.45 17.75 4.21
C ASP A 69 -7.30 17.52 5.48
N ILE A 70 -8.31 16.65 5.41
CA ILE A 70 -9.15 16.31 6.57
C ILE A 70 -8.31 15.69 7.68
N LEU A 71 -7.43 14.74 7.35
CA LEU A 71 -6.58 14.08 8.33
C LEU A 71 -5.62 15.07 9.01
N THR A 72 -5.02 15.98 8.24
CA THR A 72 -4.12 17.02 8.76
C THR A 72 -4.86 17.95 9.72
N LYS A 73 -6.05 18.41 9.36
CA LYS A 73 -6.90 19.26 10.22
C LYS A 73 -7.26 18.56 11.53
N LYS A 74 -7.76 17.33 11.45
CA LYS A 74 -8.07 16.51 12.63
C LYS A 74 -6.85 16.33 13.55
N TRP A 75 -5.66 16.09 12.97
CA TRP A 75 -4.45 15.93 13.77
C TRP A 75 -4.01 17.24 14.43
N MET A 76 -4.06 18.36 13.72
CA MET A 76 -3.74 19.68 14.30
C MET A 76 -4.63 20.00 15.50
N GLU A 77 -5.92 19.66 15.42
CA GLU A 77 -6.88 19.87 16.52
C GLU A 77 -6.64 18.92 17.70
N ALA A 78 -6.41 17.62 17.44
CA ALA A 78 -6.33 16.61 18.50
C ALA A 78 -4.93 16.48 19.14
N SER A 79 -3.87 16.76 18.38
CA SER A 79 -2.50 16.46 18.80
C SER A 79 -2.03 17.15 20.07
N PRO A 80 -2.39 18.42 20.38
CA PRO A 80 -1.93 19.07 21.62
C PRO A 80 -2.43 18.33 22.86
N THR A 81 -3.72 17.96 22.88
CA THR A 81 -4.35 17.24 23.99
C THR A 81 -3.78 15.84 24.16
N ILE A 82 -3.56 15.12 23.05
CA ILE A 82 -2.99 13.77 23.08
C ILE A 82 -1.53 13.81 23.58
N LYS A 83 -0.72 14.75 23.07
CA LYS A 83 0.66 14.94 23.49
C LYS A 83 0.74 15.33 24.96
N GLN A 84 -0.13 16.21 25.43
CA GLN A 84 -0.21 16.59 26.84
C GLN A 84 -0.56 15.38 27.72
N ALA A 85 -1.52 14.54 27.32
CA ALA A 85 -1.86 13.33 28.06
C ALA A 85 -0.67 12.35 28.13
N PHE A 86 0.09 12.21 27.04
CA PHE A 86 1.31 11.39 27.01
C PHE A 86 2.39 11.96 27.95
N TYR A 87 2.75 13.23 27.82
CA TYR A 87 3.84 13.84 28.61
C TYR A 87 3.50 13.97 30.10
N ASN A 88 2.24 14.16 30.45
CA ASN A 88 1.83 14.31 31.85
C ASN A 88 1.62 12.97 32.57
N ASN A 89 1.12 11.95 31.86
CA ASN A 89 0.66 10.71 32.52
C ASN A 89 1.51 9.48 32.18
N VAL A 90 2.09 9.41 30.98
CA VAL A 90 2.84 8.24 30.51
C VAL A 90 4.35 8.45 30.68
N GLN A 91 4.89 9.54 30.13
CA GLN A 91 6.34 9.82 30.14
C GLN A 91 6.97 9.78 31.55
N PRO A 92 6.34 10.32 32.61
CA PRO A 92 6.95 10.31 33.95
C PRO A 92 7.10 8.88 34.54
N LEU A 93 6.33 7.91 34.05
CA LEU A 93 6.42 6.52 34.49
C LEU A 93 7.75 5.87 34.07
N THR A 94 8.40 6.37 33.01
CA THR A 94 9.72 5.90 32.59
C THR A 94 10.78 6.06 33.70
N ALA A 95 10.72 7.15 34.48
CA ALA A 95 11.63 7.34 35.61
C ALA A 95 11.40 6.30 36.72
N GLN A 96 10.14 5.98 37.01
CA GLN A 96 9.77 4.96 38.01
C GLN A 96 10.23 3.56 37.57
N ILE A 97 10.09 3.24 36.27
CA ILE A 97 10.58 1.97 35.72
C ILE A 97 12.10 1.87 35.89
N ARG A 98 12.85 2.94 35.58
CA ARG A 98 14.32 2.95 35.73
C ARG A 98 14.76 2.74 37.18
N ILE A 99 14.04 3.32 38.14
CA ILE A 99 14.31 3.12 39.57
C ILE A 99 14.12 1.64 39.95
N LEU A 100 13.00 1.02 39.56
CA LEU A 100 12.76 -0.40 39.87
C LEU A 100 13.71 -1.34 39.13
N GLN A 101 14.17 -0.98 37.92
CA GLN A 101 15.20 -1.73 37.20
C GLN A 101 16.54 -1.70 37.95
N ALA A 102 16.93 -0.55 38.51
CA ALA A 102 18.12 -0.44 39.33
C ALA A 102 18.01 -1.31 40.60
N ASP A 103 16.84 -1.33 41.24
CA ASP A 103 16.57 -2.19 42.41
C ASP A 103 16.58 -3.69 42.06
N ALA A 104 16.03 -4.07 40.89
CA ALA A 104 16.09 -5.45 40.40
C ALA A 104 17.54 -5.90 40.13
N ASN A 105 18.38 -5.01 39.57
CA ASN A 105 19.81 -5.26 39.37
C ASN A 105 20.55 -5.41 40.72
N ARG A 106 20.17 -4.60 41.72
CA ARG A 106 20.70 -4.76 43.09
C ARG A 106 20.28 -6.10 43.69
N LEU A 107 19.02 -6.50 43.57
CA LEU A 107 18.54 -7.80 44.02
C LEU A 107 19.33 -8.95 43.37
N ARG A 108 19.60 -8.87 42.06
CA ARG A 108 20.46 -9.84 41.36
C ARG A 108 21.84 -9.97 42.02
N ALA A 109 22.47 -8.84 42.35
CA ALA A 109 23.78 -8.84 43.02
C ALA A 109 23.72 -9.48 44.42
N GLU A 110 22.66 -9.24 45.19
CA GLU A 110 22.47 -9.83 46.52
C GLU A 110 22.16 -11.33 46.48
N ILE A 111 21.38 -11.80 45.48
CA ILE A 111 21.16 -13.24 45.26
C ILE A 111 22.50 -13.96 45.01
N ASN A 112 23.41 -13.33 44.25
CA ASN A 112 24.74 -13.86 44.00
C ASN A 112 25.62 -13.91 45.26
N ARG A 113 25.39 -13.03 46.24
CA ARG A 113 26.12 -12.99 47.52
C ARG A 113 25.60 -13.98 48.56
N GLY A 114 24.42 -14.59 48.34
CA GLY A 114 23.90 -15.68 49.17
C GLY A 114 23.07 -15.29 50.39
N ASN A 115 22.67 -14.02 50.55
CA ASN A 115 21.79 -13.59 51.65
C ASN A 115 20.30 -13.84 51.32
N THR A 116 19.85 -15.09 51.41
CA THR A 116 18.55 -15.55 50.90
C THR A 116 17.34 -14.92 51.62
N ALA A 117 17.37 -14.77 52.95
CA ALA A 117 16.26 -14.21 53.72
C ALA A 117 15.99 -12.74 53.38
N PHE A 118 17.05 -11.93 53.28
CA PHE A 118 16.95 -10.54 52.82
C PHE A 118 16.41 -10.45 51.38
N CYS A 119 16.92 -11.32 50.49
CA CYS A 119 16.49 -11.37 49.09
C CYS A 119 14.99 -11.66 48.93
N TRP A 120 14.41 -12.54 49.76
CA TRP A 120 12.97 -12.84 49.70
C TRP A 120 12.08 -11.66 50.05
N GLY A 121 12.44 -10.88 51.08
CA GLY A 121 11.73 -9.66 51.46
C GLY A 121 11.80 -8.62 50.35
N LEU A 122 13.02 -8.36 49.83
CA LEU A 122 13.23 -7.42 48.72
C LEU A 122 12.51 -7.85 47.44
N ALA A 123 12.60 -9.13 47.05
CA ALA A 123 11.93 -9.67 45.88
C ALA A 123 10.41 -9.58 45.99
N SER A 124 9.84 -9.78 47.18
CA SER A 124 8.39 -9.68 47.39
C SER A 124 7.89 -8.25 47.19
N ARG A 125 8.59 -7.27 47.78
CA ARG A 125 8.27 -5.85 47.62
C ARG A 125 8.38 -5.42 46.16
N LEU A 126 9.52 -5.71 45.51
CA LEU A 126 9.76 -5.34 44.11
C LEU A 126 8.77 -6.00 43.15
N SER A 127 8.33 -7.22 43.44
CA SER A 127 7.29 -7.90 42.66
C SER A 127 5.97 -7.14 42.70
N VAL A 128 5.52 -6.69 43.88
CA VAL A 128 4.27 -5.91 44.00
C VAL A 128 4.39 -4.54 43.34
N GLU A 129 5.51 -3.84 43.56
CA GLU A 129 5.78 -2.53 42.96
C GLU A 129 5.84 -2.60 41.42
N ALA A 130 6.56 -3.59 40.87
CA ALA A 130 6.68 -3.77 39.42
C ALA A 130 5.35 -4.12 38.77
N SER A 131 4.57 -5.05 39.35
CA SER A 131 3.26 -5.42 38.80
C SER A 131 2.25 -4.27 38.90
N THR A 132 2.29 -3.48 39.97
CA THR A 132 1.44 -2.27 40.13
C THR A 132 1.81 -1.20 39.10
N LEU A 133 3.11 -0.94 38.93
CA LEU A 133 3.59 0.01 37.93
C LEU A 133 3.23 -0.44 36.52
N ARG A 134 3.38 -1.73 36.21
CA ARG A 134 2.97 -2.31 34.93
C ARG A 134 1.48 -2.09 34.67
N ALA A 135 0.62 -2.38 35.64
CA ALA A 135 -0.83 -2.19 35.50
C ALA A 135 -1.18 -0.72 35.26
N ARG A 136 -0.52 0.20 35.97
CA ARG A 136 -0.66 1.64 35.76
C ARG A 136 -0.22 2.06 34.36
N VAL A 137 0.98 1.65 33.93
CA VAL A 137 1.51 1.93 32.59
C VAL A 137 0.54 1.44 31.52
N ALA A 138 0.05 0.21 31.63
CA ALA A 138 -0.91 -0.35 30.69
C ALA A 138 -2.21 0.46 30.60
N ALA A 139 -2.75 0.93 31.74
CA ALA A 139 -3.95 1.77 31.76
C ALA A 139 -3.70 3.14 31.11
N GLU A 140 -2.57 3.80 31.40
CA GLU A 140 -2.23 5.09 30.83
C GLU A 140 -1.94 5.02 29.33
N THR A 141 -1.16 4.02 28.89
CA THR A 141 -0.80 3.85 27.48
C THR A 141 -2.00 3.42 26.63
N ALA A 142 -2.93 2.63 27.17
CA ALA A 142 -4.16 2.26 26.47
C ALA A 142 -5.00 3.49 26.14
N ARG A 143 -5.17 4.42 27.09
CA ARG A 143 -5.93 5.66 26.87
C ARG A 143 -5.37 6.49 25.72
N VAL A 144 -4.05 6.68 25.68
CA VAL A 144 -3.39 7.42 24.58
C VAL A 144 -3.47 6.63 23.27
N SER A 145 -3.21 5.32 23.32
CA SER A 145 -3.22 4.46 22.12
C SER A 145 -4.57 4.42 21.42
N THR A 146 -5.67 4.41 22.16
CA THR A 146 -7.02 4.46 21.57
C THR A 146 -7.22 5.73 20.75
N SER A 147 -6.80 6.89 21.27
CA SER A 147 -6.89 8.15 20.53
C SER A 147 -6.00 8.17 19.28
N LEU A 148 -4.83 7.52 19.31
CA LEU A 148 -3.95 7.42 18.14
C LEU A 148 -4.47 6.45 17.07
N GLY A 149 -5.26 5.45 17.46
CA GLY A 149 -5.73 4.38 16.56
C GLY A 149 -6.49 4.85 15.33
N GLU A 150 -7.35 5.88 15.47
CA GLU A 150 -8.10 6.46 14.34
C GLU A 150 -7.13 7.01 13.27
N PHE A 151 -6.13 7.78 13.70
CA PHE A 151 -5.14 8.37 12.81
C PHE A 151 -4.29 7.32 12.11
N LEU A 152 -3.85 6.29 12.84
CA LEU A 152 -3.07 5.19 12.25
C LEU A 152 -3.86 4.47 11.14
N GLY A 153 -5.15 4.25 11.35
CA GLY A 153 -6.02 3.65 10.33
C GLY A 153 -6.09 4.50 9.06
N SER A 154 -6.36 5.79 9.20
CA SER A 154 -6.43 6.73 8.07
C SER A 154 -5.09 6.91 7.36
N ILE A 155 -3.98 7.05 8.11
CA ILE A 155 -2.63 7.14 7.53
C ILE A 155 -2.32 5.90 6.71
N ASN A 156 -2.55 4.70 7.26
CA ASN A 156 -2.26 3.45 6.57
C ASN A 156 -3.10 3.30 5.29
N ALA A 157 -4.34 3.78 5.27
CA ALA A 157 -5.16 3.77 4.06
C ALA A 157 -4.59 4.70 2.98
N ILE A 158 -4.28 5.95 3.33
CA ILE A 158 -3.70 6.93 2.41
C ILE A 158 -2.31 6.46 1.92
N ASP A 159 -1.46 5.95 2.82
CA ASP A 159 -0.12 5.47 2.48
C ASP A 159 -0.17 4.31 1.46
N ARG A 160 -1.13 3.38 1.61
CA ARG A 160 -1.31 2.29 0.64
C ARG A 160 -1.70 2.81 -0.74
N ASP A 161 -2.69 3.69 -0.84
CA ASP A 161 -3.11 4.25 -2.13
C ASP A 161 -2.01 5.11 -2.76
N LEU A 162 -1.26 5.87 -1.94
CA LEU A 162 -0.15 6.68 -2.41
C LEU A 162 1.02 5.83 -2.92
N LYS A 163 1.34 4.72 -2.26
CA LYS A 163 2.32 3.74 -2.75
C LYS A 163 1.92 3.13 -4.10
N ILE A 164 0.63 2.87 -4.31
CA ILE A 164 0.12 2.40 -5.61
C ILE A 164 0.34 3.47 -6.68
N ALA A 165 0.05 4.73 -6.38
CA ALA A 165 0.26 5.85 -7.29
C ALA A 165 1.75 6.07 -7.62
N GLU A 166 2.62 6.05 -6.60
CA GLU A 166 4.08 6.13 -6.73
C GLU A 166 4.62 5.03 -7.62
N LYS A 167 4.23 3.76 -7.35
CA LYS A 167 4.64 2.60 -8.14
C LYS A 167 4.10 2.65 -9.57
N THR A 168 2.87 3.10 -9.74
CA THR A 168 2.27 3.30 -11.06
C THR A 168 3.12 4.25 -11.89
N MET A 169 3.47 5.41 -11.34
CA MET A 169 4.30 6.39 -12.05
C MET A 169 5.73 5.93 -12.30
N GLU A 170 6.32 5.16 -11.37
CA GLU A 170 7.58 4.47 -11.60
C GLU A 170 7.50 3.54 -12.82
N LEU A 171 6.50 2.66 -12.88
CA LEU A 171 6.35 1.71 -13.98
C LEU A 171 6.06 2.42 -15.32
N PHE A 172 5.20 3.44 -15.34
CA PHE A 172 4.94 4.24 -16.55
C PHE A 172 6.19 4.96 -17.06
N SER A 173 7.16 5.28 -16.19
CA SER A 173 8.45 5.85 -16.64
C SER A 173 9.32 4.89 -17.43
N PHE A 174 9.02 3.58 -17.38
CA PHE A 174 9.68 2.54 -18.15
C PHE A 174 8.88 2.05 -19.36
N ALA A 175 7.66 2.56 -19.57
CA ALA A 175 6.81 2.14 -20.67
C ALA A 175 7.45 2.47 -22.04
N SER A 176 7.37 1.54 -22.98
CA SER A 176 7.87 1.69 -24.36
C SER A 176 6.87 2.37 -25.29
N PHE A 177 5.65 2.63 -24.80
CA PHE A 177 4.58 3.28 -25.56
C PHE A 177 4.31 4.69 -25.03
N PRO A 178 3.97 5.66 -25.91
CA PRO A 178 3.55 6.99 -25.50
C PRO A 178 2.09 6.99 -25.05
N LEU A 179 1.73 7.89 -24.13
CA LEU A 179 0.34 8.19 -23.81
C LEU A 179 -0.31 8.99 -24.95
N LYS A 180 -1.57 8.68 -25.26
CA LYS A 180 -2.42 9.39 -26.23
C LYS A 180 -2.89 10.74 -25.64
N PRO A 181 -3.36 11.68 -26.48
CA PRO A 181 -4.01 12.89 -25.99
C PRO A 181 -5.12 12.56 -24.99
N GLU A 182 -5.19 13.33 -23.90
CA GLU A 182 -6.15 13.15 -22.79
C GLU A 182 -6.01 11.82 -22.02
N GLU A 183 -5.06 10.96 -22.38
CA GLU A 183 -4.77 9.73 -21.65
C GLU A 183 -4.00 10.04 -20.36
N SER A 184 -4.33 9.31 -19.30
CA SER A 184 -3.70 9.44 -17.99
C SER A 184 -3.38 8.07 -17.40
N PRO A 185 -2.22 7.91 -16.77
CA PRO A 185 -1.92 6.74 -15.94
C PRO A 185 -2.96 6.59 -14.83
N VAL A 186 -3.48 5.37 -14.65
CA VAL A 186 -4.41 5.07 -13.56
C VAL A 186 -3.84 4.00 -12.64
N LEU A 187 -3.35 2.89 -13.19
CA LEU A 187 -2.70 1.80 -12.45
C LEU A 187 -1.63 1.14 -13.30
N ALA A 188 -0.50 0.73 -12.70
CA ALA A 188 0.41 -0.22 -13.33
C ALA A 188 0.86 -1.28 -12.31
N ILE A 189 0.86 -2.55 -12.74
CA ILE A 189 1.22 -3.70 -11.90
C ILE A 189 2.14 -4.63 -12.69
N GLU A 190 3.19 -5.12 -12.04
CA GLU A 190 4.04 -6.16 -12.62
C GLU A 190 3.35 -7.51 -12.54
N GLY A 191 3.47 -8.32 -13.59
CA GLY A 191 2.84 -9.63 -13.63
C GLY A 191 3.31 -10.44 -14.82
N LYS A 192 2.84 -11.67 -14.90
CA LYS A 192 3.24 -12.62 -15.93
C LYS A 192 2.04 -13.09 -16.72
N ILE A 193 2.11 -12.99 -18.06
CA ILE A 193 1.08 -13.57 -18.92
C ILE A 193 1.21 -15.10 -18.92
N MET A 194 0.09 -15.80 -18.76
CA MET A 194 0.05 -17.25 -18.59
C MET A 194 -0.49 -18.01 -19.81
N THR A 195 -0.42 -17.38 -20.99
CA THR A 195 -0.73 -17.98 -22.30
C THR A 195 0.41 -18.91 -22.77
N LYS A 196 0.36 -19.38 -24.03
CA LYS A 196 1.39 -20.27 -24.60
C LYS A 196 2.80 -19.65 -24.51
N ASP A 197 2.93 -18.35 -24.82
CA ASP A 197 4.19 -17.61 -24.79
C ASP A 197 4.36 -16.83 -23.48
N LYS A 198 4.52 -17.56 -22.38
CA LYS A 198 4.65 -16.98 -21.04
C LYS A 198 5.82 -16.00 -20.96
N CYS A 199 5.56 -14.81 -20.47
CA CYS A 199 6.61 -13.83 -20.17
C CYS A 199 6.22 -12.90 -19.02
N GLU A 200 7.23 -12.43 -18.31
CA GLU A 200 7.09 -11.37 -17.32
C GLU A 200 6.78 -10.05 -18.04
N GLY A 201 6.11 -9.13 -17.38
CA GLY A 201 5.70 -7.88 -18.00
C GLY A 201 5.10 -6.88 -17.03
N THR A 202 4.37 -5.93 -17.58
CA THR A 202 3.64 -4.92 -16.82
C THR A 202 2.27 -4.72 -17.44
N LEU A 203 1.24 -4.81 -16.60
CA LEU A 203 -0.14 -4.50 -16.91
C LEU A 203 -0.33 -3.01 -16.62
N TYR A 204 -0.55 -2.22 -17.67
CA TYR A 204 -0.85 -0.79 -17.58
C TYR A 204 -2.34 -0.58 -17.83
N PHE A 205 -2.96 0.18 -16.92
CA PHE A 205 -4.32 0.67 -17.03
C PHE A 205 -4.27 2.18 -17.09
N THR A 206 -4.83 2.73 -18.15
CA THR A 206 -5.13 4.15 -18.27
C THR A 206 -6.63 4.36 -18.23
N ASN A 207 -7.07 5.62 -18.26
CA ASN A 207 -8.49 5.92 -18.43
C ASN A 207 -9.02 5.56 -19.83
N GLN A 208 -8.14 5.23 -20.79
CA GLN A 208 -8.52 4.92 -22.17
C GLN A 208 -8.22 3.49 -22.62
N ARG A 209 -7.17 2.83 -22.12
CA ARG A 209 -6.78 1.50 -22.59
C ARG A 209 -6.13 0.65 -21.52
N PHE A 210 -6.21 -0.64 -21.77
CA PHE A 210 -5.39 -1.66 -21.14
C PHE A 210 -4.23 -1.99 -22.07
N VAL A 211 -3.01 -2.03 -21.53
CA VAL A 211 -1.81 -2.43 -22.25
C VAL A 211 -1.05 -3.46 -21.42
N PHE A 212 -0.71 -4.59 -22.02
CA PHE A 212 0.29 -5.51 -21.47
C PHE A 212 1.58 -5.40 -22.26
N GLU A 213 2.66 -5.07 -21.57
CA GLU A 213 4.00 -4.97 -22.12
C GLU A 213 4.86 -6.12 -21.56
N GLY A 214 5.31 -7.00 -22.45
CA GLY A 214 6.23 -8.07 -22.10
C GLY A 214 7.66 -7.55 -21.92
N LYS A 215 8.37 -8.07 -20.93
CA LYS A 215 9.79 -7.85 -20.65
C LYS A 215 10.58 -9.08 -21.10
N ARG A 216 11.62 -8.86 -21.92
CA ARG A 216 12.57 -9.90 -22.33
C ARG A 216 14.00 -9.46 -22.00
N GLU A 217 14.77 -10.33 -21.35
CA GLU A 217 16.20 -10.10 -21.18
C GLU A 217 16.95 -10.57 -22.43
N VAL A 218 17.56 -9.63 -23.14
CA VAL A 218 18.43 -9.91 -24.28
C VAL A 218 19.88 -9.88 -23.79
N VAL A 219 20.60 -10.99 -23.96
CA VAL A 219 22.04 -11.05 -23.66
C VAL A 219 22.80 -10.34 -24.77
N LEU A 220 23.42 -9.21 -24.45
CA LEU A 220 24.23 -8.42 -25.39
C LEU A 220 25.65 -8.97 -25.55
N GLU A 221 26.22 -9.59 -24.50
CA GLU A 221 27.58 -10.11 -24.52
C GLU A 221 27.68 -11.39 -23.67
N LYS A 222 28.41 -12.39 -24.17
CA LYS A 222 28.76 -13.61 -23.42
C LYS A 222 30.29 -13.76 -23.38
N LYS A 223 30.85 -14.06 -22.21
CA LYS A 223 32.25 -14.53 -22.06
C LYS A 223 32.24 -15.88 -21.35
N LEU A 224 32.94 -16.87 -21.92
CA LEU A 224 33.02 -18.23 -21.37
C LEU A 224 31.64 -18.79 -20.97
N PHE A 225 30.65 -18.66 -21.87
CA PHE A 225 29.25 -19.09 -21.67
C PHE A 225 28.45 -18.33 -20.60
N ILE A 226 29.04 -17.37 -19.90
CA ILE A 226 28.37 -16.52 -18.91
C ILE A 226 27.93 -15.20 -19.59
N ALA A 227 26.66 -14.82 -19.41
CA ALA A 227 26.14 -13.54 -19.87
C ALA A 227 26.80 -12.40 -19.07
N THR A 228 27.60 -11.56 -19.74
CA THR A 228 28.32 -10.44 -19.11
C THR A 228 27.59 -9.12 -19.27
N LYS A 229 26.75 -8.98 -20.31
CA LYS A 229 25.88 -7.81 -20.49
C LYS A 229 24.48 -8.27 -20.89
N LYS A 230 23.47 -7.71 -20.24
CA LYS A 230 22.05 -7.92 -20.53
C LYS A 230 21.38 -6.58 -20.78
N LYS A 231 20.39 -6.56 -21.67
CA LYS A 231 19.49 -5.43 -21.90
C LYS A 231 18.06 -5.92 -21.76
N THR A 232 17.26 -5.21 -20.98
CA THR A 232 15.82 -5.47 -20.92
C THR A 232 15.15 -4.81 -22.12
N GLU A 233 14.60 -5.62 -23.01
CA GLU A 233 13.72 -5.19 -24.07
C GLU A 233 12.27 -5.27 -23.61
N ARG A 234 11.47 -4.28 -23.99
CA ARG A 234 10.05 -4.15 -23.66
C ARG A 234 9.26 -4.09 -24.95
N THR A 235 8.18 -4.86 -25.03
CA THR A 235 7.34 -4.94 -26.24
C THR A 235 5.88 -5.00 -25.84
N VAL A 236 5.05 -4.15 -26.44
CA VAL A 236 3.59 -4.22 -26.27
C VAL A 236 3.09 -5.51 -26.92
N LEU A 237 2.46 -6.37 -26.12
CA LEU A 237 1.90 -7.66 -26.56
C LEU A 237 0.38 -7.60 -26.67
N ILE A 238 -0.26 -6.79 -25.82
CA ILE A 238 -1.70 -6.55 -25.87
C ILE A 238 -1.93 -5.05 -25.70
N GLU A 239 -2.70 -4.45 -26.59
CA GLU A 239 -3.26 -3.11 -26.43
C GLU A 239 -4.73 -3.15 -26.83
N GLN A 240 -5.63 -2.83 -25.90
CA GLN A 240 -7.06 -2.79 -26.14
C GLN A 240 -7.69 -1.56 -25.48
N PRO A 241 -8.71 -0.94 -26.08
CA PRO A 241 -9.52 0.08 -25.40
C PRO A 241 -10.04 -0.47 -24.07
N ILE A 242 -10.10 0.37 -23.03
CA ILE A 242 -10.46 -0.12 -21.70
C ILE A 242 -11.88 -0.68 -21.67
N GLY A 243 -12.80 -0.09 -22.44
CA GLY A 243 -14.17 -0.58 -22.57
C GLY A 243 -14.33 -1.86 -23.41
N ALA A 244 -13.25 -2.35 -24.02
CA ALA A 244 -13.22 -3.63 -24.72
C ALA A 244 -13.00 -4.81 -23.77
N LEU A 245 -12.54 -4.54 -22.54
CA LEU A 245 -12.49 -5.52 -21.46
C LEU A 245 -13.90 -5.70 -20.91
N GLN A 246 -14.39 -6.92 -20.93
CA GLN A 246 -15.70 -7.28 -20.40
C GLN A 246 -15.67 -7.45 -18.89
N GLU A 247 -14.65 -8.16 -18.39
CA GLU A 247 -14.52 -8.50 -16.98
C GLU A 247 -13.03 -8.70 -16.61
N ILE A 248 -12.68 -8.35 -15.38
CA ILE A 248 -11.45 -8.84 -14.74
C ILE A 248 -11.85 -9.56 -13.45
N SER A 249 -11.49 -10.83 -13.34
CA SER A 249 -11.84 -11.67 -12.19
C SER A 249 -10.60 -12.28 -11.54
N LYS A 250 -10.60 -12.35 -10.21
CA LYS A 250 -9.56 -13.01 -9.43
C LYS A 250 -9.73 -14.53 -9.50
N GLY A 251 -8.64 -15.27 -9.69
CA GLY A 251 -8.68 -16.72 -9.76
C GLY A 251 -7.33 -17.37 -9.54
N ARG A 252 -7.27 -18.70 -9.69
CA ARG A 252 -6.02 -19.47 -9.59
C ARG A 252 -5.42 -19.69 -10.97
N VAL A 253 -4.26 -19.11 -11.23
CA VAL A 253 -3.56 -19.23 -12.51
C VAL A 253 -2.44 -20.28 -12.45
N GLY A 254 -2.35 -21.11 -13.49
CA GLY A 254 -1.34 -22.16 -13.62
C GLY A 254 -1.59 -23.40 -12.76
N LEU A 255 -0.67 -24.38 -12.88
CA LEU A 255 -0.81 -25.72 -12.29
C LEU A 255 -0.51 -25.78 -10.78
N ILE A 256 0.06 -24.72 -10.18
CA ILE A 256 0.52 -24.69 -8.78
C ILE A 256 -0.26 -23.64 -7.95
N ALA A 257 -1.53 -23.41 -8.25
CA ALA A 257 -2.43 -22.56 -7.45
C ALA A 257 -1.90 -21.15 -7.11
N TRP A 258 -1.20 -20.49 -8.05
CA TRP A 258 -0.81 -19.09 -7.89
C TRP A 258 -2.06 -18.20 -8.02
N THR A 259 -2.18 -17.16 -7.20
CA THR A 259 -3.26 -16.19 -7.38
C THR A 259 -3.00 -15.38 -8.64
N GLY A 260 -4.03 -15.07 -9.41
CA GLY A 260 -3.92 -14.22 -10.57
C GLY A 260 -5.24 -13.55 -10.94
N VAL A 261 -5.25 -12.90 -12.10
CA VAL A 261 -6.44 -12.31 -12.70
C VAL A 261 -6.68 -12.91 -14.09
N TYR A 262 -7.96 -13.08 -14.44
CA TYR A 262 -8.41 -13.43 -15.77
C TYR A 262 -9.04 -12.20 -16.40
N ILE A 263 -8.52 -11.78 -17.56
CA ILE A 263 -9.09 -10.68 -18.34
C ILE A 263 -9.92 -11.28 -19.46
N ARG A 264 -11.23 -11.08 -19.40
CA ARG A 264 -12.17 -11.45 -20.46
C ARG A 264 -12.44 -10.25 -21.34
N PHE A 265 -12.32 -10.42 -22.65
CA PHE A 265 -12.61 -9.39 -23.64
C PHE A 265 -14.03 -9.55 -24.17
N LYS A 266 -14.62 -8.46 -24.66
CA LYS A 266 -15.91 -8.53 -25.35
C LYS A 266 -15.78 -9.41 -26.62
N PRO A 267 -16.82 -10.16 -27.01
CA PRO A 267 -16.77 -11.09 -28.15
C PRO A 267 -16.33 -10.45 -29.47
N SER A 268 -16.65 -9.17 -29.65
CA SER A 268 -16.27 -8.35 -30.80
C SER A 268 -14.77 -8.18 -31.00
N VAL A 269 -13.97 -8.31 -29.93
CA VAL A 269 -12.50 -8.20 -29.97
C VAL A 269 -11.85 -9.50 -30.45
N GLN A 270 -12.58 -10.62 -30.45
CA GLN A 270 -12.10 -11.95 -30.85
C GLN A 270 -10.81 -12.38 -30.14
N MET A 271 -10.64 -11.96 -28.89
CA MET A 271 -9.52 -12.37 -28.04
C MET A 271 -9.99 -13.39 -27.00
N GLU A 272 -9.16 -14.41 -26.79
CA GLU A 272 -9.36 -15.39 -25.73
C GLU A 272 -9.19 -14.74 -24.35
N GLU A 273 -9.86 -15.30 -23.35
CA GLU A 273 -9.65 -14.92 -21.96
C GLU A 273 -8.17 -15.11 -21.60
N THR A 274 -7.55 -14.05 -21.08
CA THR A 274 -6.11 -14.02 -20.87
C THR A 274 -5.78 -14.05 -19.38
N PRO A 275 -5.11 -15.11 -18.87
CA PRO A 275 -4.70 -15.20 -17.49
C PRO A 275 -3.38 -14.46 -17.22
N PHE A 276 -3.31 -13.76 -16.09
CA PHE A 276 -2.11 -13.12 -15.57
C PHE A 276 -1.82 -13.55 -14.14
N ASP A 277 -0.58 -13.94 -13.86
CA ASP A 277 -0.07 -14.21 -12.52
C ASP A 277 0.43 -12.91 -11.89
N VAL A 278 -0.11 -12.60 -10.71
CA VAL A 278 0.11 -11.37 -9.93
C VAL A 278 0.00 -11.71 -8.45
N LYS A 279 0.48 -10.85 -7.54
CA LYS A 279 0.31 -11.14 -6.11
C LYS A 279 -1.16 -11.06 -5.70
N ASP A 280 -1.53 -11.79 -4.64
CA ASP A 280 -2.92 -11.90 -4.19
C ASP A 280 -3.60 -10.54 -3.95
N TRP A 281 -2.92 -9.64 -3.23
CA TRP A 281 -3.42 -8.30 -2.96
C TRP A 281 -3.43 -7.41 -4.21
N GLU A 282 -2.57 -7.67 -5.20
CA GLU A 282 -2.53 -6.93 -6.46
C GLU A 282 -3.74 -7.29 -7.33
N ALA A 283 -4.23 -8.54 -7.28
CA ALA A 283 -5.44 -8.94 -7.98
C ALA A 283 -6.69 -8.16 -7.49
N ASP A 284 -6.79 -7.94 -6.17
CA ASP A 284 -7.85 -7.14 -5.58
C ASP A 284 -7.73 -5.67 -6.00
N VAL A 285 -6.51 -5.13 -6.04
CA VAL A 285 -6.22 -3.78 -6.52
C VAL A 285 -6.61 -3.63 -8.00
N ILE A 286 -6.23 -4.56 -8.87
CA ILE A 286 -6.57 -4.54 -10.29
C ILE A 286 -8.10 -4.50 -10.47
N THR A 287 -8.82 -5.36 -9.76
CA THR A 287 -10.28 -5.46 -9.88
C THR A 287 -10.95 -4.15 -9.42
N ARG A 288 -10.51 -3.59 -8.29
CA ARG A 288 -10.98 -2.29 -7.77
C ARG A 288 -10.73 -1.16 -8.78
N PHE A 289 -9.52 -1.09 -9.34
CA PHE A 289 -9.17 -0.04 -10.30
C PHE A 289 -9.88 -0.20 -11.64
N PHE A 290 -10.14 -1.43 -12.10
CA PHE A 290 -10.97 -1.66 -13.28
C PHE A 290 -12.38 -1.10 -13.08
N GLN A 291 -13.01 -1.37 -11.93
CA GLN A 291 -14.32 -0.80 -11.60
C GLN A 291 -14.28 0.73 -11.51
N TYR A 292 -13.26 1.29 -10.85
CA TYR A 292 -13.01 2.74 -10.77
C TYR A 292 -12.87 3.39 -12.16
N ILE A 293 -12.21 2.71 -13.12
CA ILE A 293 -12.11 3.19 -14.50
C ILE A 293 -13.45 3.06 -15.23
N ILE A 294 -14.06 1.87 -15.26
CA ILE A 294 -15.29 1.62 -16.02
C ILE A 294 -16.47 2.45 -15.47
N GLY A 295 -16.57 2.63 -14.16
CA GLY A 295 -17.56 3.48 -13.49
C GLY A 295 -17.38 4.99 -13.71
N GLY A 296 -16.30 5.40 -14.39
CA GLY A 296 -16.02 6.80 -14.73
C GLY A 296 -15.55 7.66 -13.56
N GLU A 297 -15.27 7.06 -12.40
CA GLU A 297 -14.64 7.75 -11.27
C GLU A 297 -13.25 8.25 -11.67
N ALA A 298 -12.48 7.41 -12.39
CA ALA A 298 -11.18 7.80 -12.93
C ALA A 298 -11.22 9.09 -13.75
N ASP A 299 -12.18 9.20 -14.68
CA ASP A 299 -12.28 10.36 -15.55
C ASP A 299 -12.69 11.62 -14.78
N ARG A 300 -13.57 11.50 -13.78
CA ARG A 300 -13.96 12.62 -12.92
C ARG A 300 -12.79 13.15 -12.10
N ASP A 301 -12.00 12.25 -11.51
CA ASP A 301 -10.81 12.61 -10.75
C ASP A 301 -9.78 13.28 -11.66
N ILE A 302 -9.48 12.67 -12.81
CA ILE A 302 -8.53 13.21 -13.80
C ILE A 302 -8.95 14.62 -14.25
N ALA A 303 -10.23 14.80 -14.58
CA ALA A 303 -10.78 16.08 -15.01
C ALA A 303 -10.62 17.15 -13.91
N THR A 304 -10.98 16.80 -12.66
CA THR A 304 -10.87 17.69 -11.51
C THR A 304 -9.42 18.09 -11.24
N ILE A 305 -8.50 17.12 -11.19
CA ILE A 305 -7.08 17.37 -10.88
C ILE A 305 -6.40 18.15 -12.00
N ARG A 306 -6.76 17.91 -13.27
CA ARG A 306 -6.22 18.66 -14.41
C ARG A 306 -6.90 20.00 -14.68
N GLY A 307 -7.99 20.32 -13.97
CA GLY A 307 -8.77 21.53 -14.20
C GLY A 307 -9.50 21.54 -15.55
N ILE A 308 -9.89 20.37 -16.05
CA ILE A 308 -10.60 20.21 -17.32
C ILE A 308 -12.08 19.94 -17.01
N THR A 309 -13.00 20.51 -17.78
CA THR A 309 -14.42 20.15 -17.67
C THR A 309 -14.62 18.68 -18.05
N PRO A 310 -15.26 17.84 -17.21
CA PRO A 310 -15.53 16.46 -17.57
C PRO A 310 -16.32 16.42 -18.88
N LYS A 311 -15.85 15.66 -19.86
CA LYS A 311 -16.63 15.40 -21.07
C LYS A 311 -17.90 14.66 -20.67
N GLU A 312 -19.06 15.21 -21.00
CA GLU A 312 -20.33 14.50 -20.84
C GLU A 312 -20.26 13.17 -21.59
N ALA A 313 -20.90 12.13 -21.06
CA ALA A 313 -20.99 10.85 -21.74
C ALA A 313 -21.50 11.09 -23.17
N PRO A 314 -20.88 10.50 -24.21
CA PRO A 314 -21.28 10.75 -25.58
C PRO A 314 -22.77 10.41 -25.73
N THR A 315 -23.59 11.44 -25.93
CA THR A 315 -24.98 11.25 -26.37
C THR A 315 -24.93 10.39 -27.62
N ILE A 316 -25.77 9.36 -27.72
CA ILE A 316 -25.84 8.44 -28.87
C ILE A 316 -26.04 9.28 -30.14
N ARG A 317 -24.94 9.64 -30.79
CA ARG A 317 -24.91 10.34 -32.08
C ARG A 317 -24.55 9.28 -33.10
N VAL A 318 -25.36 9.18 -34.15
CA VAL A 318 -25.00 8.38 -35.32
C VAL A 318 -23.74 8.99 -35.92
N ILE A 319 -22.59 8.35 -35.65
CA ILE A 319 -21.31 8.78 -36.20
C ILE A 319 -21.31 8.42 -37.68
N ARG A 320 -21.00 9.38 -38.55
CA ARG A 320 -20.86 9.15 -40.00
C ARG A 320 -19.42 9.32 -40.43
N CYS A 321 -18.97 8.50 -41.37
CA CYS A 321 -17.66 8.64 -41.97
C CYS A 321 -17.55 9.99 -42.72
N PRO A 322 -16.54 10.83 -42.43
CA PRO A 322 -16.39 12.11 -43.12
C PRO A 322 -16.03 11.96 -44.59
N HIS A 323 -15.49 10.80 -45.00
CA HIS A 323 -15.09 10.54 -46.37
C HIS A 323 -16.23 9.97 -47.24
N CYS A 324 -16.92 8.92 -46.78
CA CYS A 324 -17.96 8.25 -47.58
C CYS A 324 -19.40 8.48 -47.08
N GLY A 325 -19.61 9.18 -45.97
CA GLY A 325 -20.94 9.47 -45.41
C GLY A 325 -21.65 8.28 -44.76
N ALA A 326 -21.08 7.07 -44.84
CA ALA A 326 -21.66 5.86 -44.28
C ALA A 326 -21.75 5.93 -42.74
N PRO A 327 -22.85 5.45 -42.13
CA PRO A 327 -22.96 5.40 -40.68
C PRO A 327 -22.00 4.35 -40.09
N TYR A 328 -21.40 4.67 -38.96
CA TYR A 328 -20.71 3.70 -38.12
C TYR A 328 -21.75 2.97 -37.27
N THR A 329 -21.79 1.65 -37.39
CA THR A 329 -22.83 0.79 -36.80
C THR A 329 -22.32 -0.07 -35.65
N LYS A 330 -21.01 -0.10 -35.43
CA LYS A 330 -20.37 -0.88 -34.36
C LYS A 330 -20.39 -0.12 -33.03
N GLU A 331 -20.28 -0.89 -31.95
CA GLU A 331 -20.13 -0.35 -30.60
C GLU A 331 -18.81 0.44 -30.49
N ILE A 332 -18.88 1.62 -29.87
CA ILE A 332 -17.71 2.44 -29.56
C ILE A 332 -17.33 2.16 -28.12
N TYR A 333 -16.13 1.63 -27.92
CA TYR A 333 -15.63 1.30 -26.59
C TYR A 333 -15.18 2.54 -25.84
N LYS A 334 -15.39 2.54 -24.52
CA LYS A 334 -14.76 3.52 -23.63
C LYS A 334 -13.25 3.54 -23.90
N GLY A 335 -12.73 4.75 -24.13
CA GLY A 335 -11.32 5.00 -24.42
C GLY A 335 -10.92 4.91 -25.89
N GLN A 336 -11.85 4.66 -26.81
CA GLN A 336 -11.60 4.86 -28.24
C GLN A 336 -11.74 6.34 -28.60
N THR A 337 -10.69 6.91 -29.19
CA THR A 337 -10.67 8.28 -29.73
C THR A 337 -10.90 8.31 -31.25
N SER A 338 -10.89 7.15 -31.90
CA SER A 338 -11.12 6.99 -33.33
C SER A 338 -11.59 5.57 -33.66
N VAL A 339 -12.35 5.42 -34.73
CA VAL A 339 -12.77 4.11 -35.29
C VAL A 339 -12.49 4.05 -36.79
N GLN A 340 -12.38 2.85 -37.35
CA GLN A 340 -12.20 2.66 -38.80
C GLN A 340 -13.54 2.48 -39.49
N CYS A 341 -13.77 3.22 -40.58
CA CYS A 341 -14.96 3.07 -41.41
C CYS A 341 -14.97 1.71 -42.12
N GLU A 342 -16.03 0.92 -41.96
CA GLU A 342 -16.17 -0.41 -42.56
C GLU A 342 -16.27 -0.39 -44.09
N TYR A 343 -16.66 0.75 -44.66
CA TYR A 343 -16.93 0.89 -46.09
C TYR A 343 -15.73 1.38 -46.89
N CYS A 344 -14.95 2.31 -46.33
CA CYS A 344 -13.84 2.94 -47.05
C CYS A 344 -12.51 2.96 -46.29
N GLY A 345 -12.45 2.39 -45.08
CA GLY A 345 -11.23 2.33 -44.27
C GLY A 345 -10.72 3.69 -43.78
N THR A 346 -11.52 4.75 -43.86
CA THR A 346 -11.17 6.06 -43.30
C THR A 346 -11.28 6.03 -41.78
N SER A 347 -10.28 6.60 -41.10
CA SER A 347 -10.34 6.82 -39.65
C SER A 347 -11.33 7.94 -39.32
N ILE A 348 -12.32 7.61 -38.50
CA ILE A 348 -13.34 8.53 -38.01
C ILE A 348 -12.95 8.92 -36.58
N MET A 349 -12.66 10.20 -36.36
CA MET A 349 -12.41 10.72 -35.02
C MET A 349 -13.69 10.70 -34.19
N ILE A 350 -13.59 10.17 -32.96
CA ILE A 350 -14.68 10.13 -32.00
C ILE A 350 -14.36 11.15 -30.92
N GLY A 351 -15.14 12.23 -30.94
CA GLY A 351 -15.03 13.37 -30.02
C GLY A 351 -16.05 13.28 -28.91
#